data_AF-A0A9P4QUT8-F1
#
_entry.id   AF-A0A9P4QUT8-F1
#
_cell.length_a   1.000
_cell.length_b   1.000
_cell.length_c   1.000
_cell.angle_alpha   90.00
_cell.angle_beta   90.00
_cell.angle_gamma   90.00
#
_symmetry.space_group_name_H-M   'P 1'
#
loop_
_entity.id
_entity.type
_entity.pdbx_description
1 polymer ?
#
loop_
_entity_poly.entity_id
_entity_poly.type
_entity_poly.pdbx_seq_one_letter_code
_entity_poly.pdbx_strand_id
1 'polypeptide(L)'
;MIRFENGVPKAMWYSQHANGEAFKFDILKKDKSGKRPLSFSAHGSHALYPLPGTHDHTLPNLNLPFPLLLVDECDTGPIYDPLLSAYFYAFNTSTKKPEPYRAGDPVGFLMYRGRWGDEQYGDQDKRQMQLAGNRKFVGGPTGPMDKQLERKELWPESKWSKGQKVRGWLGL
;
A
#
# COMPACT_ATOMS: atom_id res chain seq x y z
N MET A 1 0.14 -3.11 -5.39
CA MET A 1 -0.66 -3.59 -6.55
C MET A 1 0.28 -3.85 -7.70
N ILE A 2 0.12 -4.92 -8.46
CA ILE A 2 0.93 -5.21 -9.65
C ILE A 2 0.01 -5.20 -10.87
N ARG A 3 0.41 -4.48 -11.92
CA ARG A 3 -0.33 -4.45 -13.18
C ARG A 3 0.26 -5.44 -14.17
N PHE A 4 -0.61 -6.27 -14.72
CA PHE A 4 -0.31 -7.20 -15.77
C PHE A 4 -0.96 -6.76 -17.07
N GLU A 5 -0.26 -6.94 -18.17
CA GLU A 5 -0.78 -6.79 -19.53
C GLU A 5 -0.49 -8.10 -20.27
N ASN A 6 -1.54 -8.78 -20.75
CA ASN A 6 -1.42 -10.09 -21.41
C ASN A 6 -0.59 -11.10 -20.61
N GLY A 7 -0.79 -11.15 -19.29
CA GLY A 7 -0.07 -12.04 -18.38
C GLY A 7 1.36 -11.61 -18.02
N VAL A 8 1.86 -10.49 -18.58
CA VAL A 8 3.21 -9.98 -18.29
C VAL A 8 3.13 -8.83 -17.27
N PRO A 9 3.83 -8.90 -16.13
CA PRO A 9 3.85 -7.80 -15.17
C PRO A 9 4.60 -6.60 -15.74
N LYS A 10 3.98 -5.42 -15.69
CA LYS A 10 4.53 -4.18 -16.28
C LYS A 10 4.97 -3.18 -15.24
N ALA A 11 4.21 -3.04 -14.16
CA ALA A 11 4.50 -2.07 -13.11
C ALA A 11 3.94 -2.51 -11.76
N MET A 12 4.51 -1.97 -10.68
CA MET A 12 4.06 -2.17 -9.31
C MET A 12 3.88 -0.84 -8.59
N TRP A 13 2.77 -0.75 -7.85
CA TRP A 13 2.47 0.33 -6.92
C TRP A 13 2.85 -0.08 -5.50
N TYR A 14 3.68 0.74 -4.88
CA TYR A 14 4.07 0.71 -3.49
C TYR A 14 3.27 1.78 -2.73
N SER A 15 2.39 1.36 -1.82
CA SER A 15 1.55 2.28 -1.05
C SER A 15 2.34 2.89 0.10
N GLN A 16 2.34 4.21 0.21
CA GLN A 16 3.04 4.96 1.25
C GLN A 16 2.06 5.98 1.85
N HIS A 17 1.63 5.74 3.08
CA HIS A 17 0.69 6.60 3.80
C HIS A 17 -0.57 6.96 2.97
N ALA A 18 -0.81 8.25 2.74
CA ALA A 18 -1.95 8.76 1.98
C ALA A 18 -1.80 8.57 0.46
N ASN A 19 -0.62 8.20 -0.04
CA ASN A 19 -0.36 7.97 -1.47
C ASN A 19 0.63 6.83 -1.71
N GLY A 20 1.70 7.05 -2.48
CA GLY A 20 2.69 6.04 -2.81
C GLY A 20 3.45 6.34 -4.10
N GLU A 21 4.09 5.31 -4.63
CA GLU A 21 4.90 5.42 -5.84
C GLU A 21 4.75 4.21 -6.76
N ALA A 22 4.87 4.48 -8.06
CA ALA A 22 4.76 3.51 -9.13
C ALA A 22 6.11 3.28 -9.80
N PHE A 23 6.47 2.03 -10.03
CA PHE A 23 7.74 1.65 -10.66
C PHE A 23 7.51 0.62 -11.76
N LYS A 24 8.32 0.66 -12.82
CA LYS A 24 8.35 -0.43 -13.80
C LYS A 24 8.73 -1.74 -13.08
N PHE A 25 8.18 -2.85 -13.53
CA PHE A 25 8.37 -4.12 -12.85
C PHE A 25 9.77 -4.71 -13.06
N ASP A 26 10.37 -4.47 -14.23
CA ASP A 26 11.70 -4.97 -14.62
C ASP A 26 12.81 -4.47 -13.68
N ILE A 27 12.77 -3.19 -13.29
CA ILE A 27 13.77 -2.56 -12.42
C ILE A 27 13.69 -2.98 -10.94
N LEU A 28 12.60 -3.61 -10.50
CA LEU A 28 12.43 -3.97 -9.10
C LEU A 28 13.42 -5.07 -8.70
N LYS A 29 13.99 -4.94 -7.49
CA LYS A 29 14.70 -6.04 -6.85
C LYS A 29 13.74 -7.21 -6.65
N LYS A 30 14.21 -8.42 -6.96
CA LYS A 30 13.41 -9.65 -6.87
C LYS A 30 14.11 -10.66 -5.99
N ASP A 31 13.34 -11.65 -5.55
CA ASP A 31 13.85 -12.83 -4.86
C ASP A 31 14.83 -13.64 -5.75
N LYS A 32 15.38 -14.72 -5.19
CA LYS A 32 16.33 -15.60 -5.90
C LYS A 32 15.76 -16.20 -7.18
N SER A 33 14.43 -16.32 -7.31
CA SER A 33 13.80 -16.81 -8.54
C SER A 33 13.81 -15.77 -9.67
N GLY A 34 14.08 -14.50 -9.36
CA GLY A 34 14.01 -13.40 -10.31
C GLY A 34 12.59 -13.05 -10.76
N LYS A 35 11.55 -13.58 -10.08
CA LYS A 35 10.14 -13.39 -10.47
C LYS A 35 9.36 -12.54 -9.48
N ARG A 36 9.74 -12.52 -8.20
CA ARG A 36 8.91 -11.98 -7.13
C ARG A 36 9.52 -10.69 -6.60
N PRO A 37 8.88 -9.53 -6.79
CA PRO A 37 9.39 -8.27 -6.27
C PRO A 37 9.51 -8.31 -4.75
N LEU A 38 10.58 -7.71 -4.26
CA LEU A 38 10.76 -7.47 -2.83
C LEU A 38 10.04 -6.17 -2.46
N SER A 39 9.46 -6.16 -1.26
CA SER A 39 8.79 -5.00 -0.68
C SER A 39 9.27 -4.85 0.75
N PHE A 40 9.75 -3.66 1.08
CA PHE A 40 10.32 -3.34 2.38
C PHE A 40 9.28 -2.56 3.17
N SER A 41 8.89 -3.07 4.35
CA SER A 41 7.91 -2.43 5.21
C SER A 41 8.59 -1.44 6.14
N ALA A 42 8.00 -0.25 6.27
CA ALA A 42 8.49 0.75 7.21
C ALA A 42 8.30 0.30 8.66
N HIS A 43 9.31 0.56 9.48
CA HIS A 43 9.27 0.28 10.92
C HIS A 43 8.22 1.17 11.60
N GLY A 44 7.22 0.55 12.23
CA GLY A 44 6.18 1.26 12.98
C GLY A 44 5.14 1.96 12.09
N SER A 45 5.18 1.71 10.79
CA SER A 45 4.31 2.29 9.76
C SER A 45 3.75 1.17 8.85
N HIS A 46 2.78 1.52 8.00
CA HIS A 46 2.21 0.61 7.00
C HIS A 46 2.77 0.85 5.59
N ALA A 47 3.68 1.81 5.43
CA ALA A 47 4.22 2.14 4.13
C ALA A 47 5.13 1.03 3.61
N LEU A 48 5.11 0.87 2.29
CA LEU A 48 5.90 -0.11 1.58
C LEU A 48 6.82 0.60 0.59
N TYR A 49 8.05 0.13 0.49
CA TYR A 49 9.09 0.71 -0.37
C TYR A 49 9.74 -0.34 -1.27
N PRO A 50 10.25 0.07 -2.45
CA PRO A 50 10.98 -0.83 -3.36
C PRO A 50 12.44 -1.05 -2.97
N LEU A 51 12.95 -0.27 -2.00
CA LEU A 51 14.31 -0.33 -1.49
C LEU A 51 14.32 -0.25 0.05
N PRO A 52 15.30 -0.89 0.72
CA PRO A 52 15.56 -0.62 2.13
C PRO A 52 16.21 0.76 2.29
N GLY A 53 16.34 1.20 3.54
CA GLY A 53 16.93 2.46 3.94
C GLY A 53 15.90 3.47 4.44
N THR A 54 16.34 4.72 4.43
CA THR A 54 15.59 5.87 4.90
C THR A 54 14.82 6.52 3.75
N HIS A 55 13.53 6.76 3.95
CA HIS A 55 12.64 7.35 2.95
C HIS A 55 11.91 8.55 3.55
N ASP A 56 12.38 9.76 3.21
CA ASP A 56 11.65 10.98 3.54
C ASP A 56 10.37 11.05 2.70
N HIS A 57 9.25 11.38 3.33
CA HIS A 57 7.96 11.55 2.67
C HIS A 57 7.30 12.88 3.06
N THR A 58 8.11 13.88 3.41
CA THR A 58 7.66 15.23 3.75
C THR A 58 6.93 15.88 2.57
N LEU A 59 7.41 15.64 1.34
CA LEU A 59 6.81 16.13 0.11
C LEU A 59 6.07 15.00 -0.61
N PRO A 60 4.76 15.14 -0.87
CA PRO A 60 4.01 14.14 -1.63
C PRO A 60 4.67 13.84 -2.98
N ASN A 61 4.82 12.56 -3.30
CA ASN A 61 5.38 12.06 -4.57
C ASN A 61 6.87 12.32 -4.80
N LEU A 62 7.60 12.74 -3.77
CA LEU A 62 9.04 13.00 -3.84
C LEU A 62 9.75 12.52 -2.59
N ASN A 63 10.52 11.43 -2.72
CA ASN A 63 11.45 11.04 -1.68
C ASN A 63 12.72 11.90 -1.79
N LEU A 64 13.07 12.57 -0.70
CA LEU A 64 14.33 13.31 -0.60
C LEU A 64 15.46 12.34 -0.27
N PRO A 65 16.70 12.61 -0.74
CA PRO A 65 17.85 11.74 -0.45
C PRO A 65 18.41 11.98 0.97
N PHE A 66 17.77 12.85 1.76
CA PHE A 66 18.11 13.18 3.12
C PHE A 66 16.84 13.31 3.97
N PRO A 67 16.89 12.98 5.27
CA PRO A 67 15.76 13.15 6.18
C PRO A 67 15.49 14.65 6.40
N LEU A 68 14.25 15.09 6.24
CA LEU A 68 13.85 16.47 6.50
C LEU A 68 12.96 16.58 7.74
N LEU A 69 11.77 15.98 7.72
CA LEU A 69 10.81 16.07 8.83
C LEU A 69 10.17 14.71 9.16
N LEU A 70 9.60 14.06 8.15
CA LEU A 70 8.82 12.83 8.31
C LEU A 70 9.46 11.73 7.46
N VAL A 71 9.96 10.72 8.15
CA VAL A 71 10.91 9.77 7.60
C VAL A 71 10.51 8.37 8.04
N ASP A 72 10.36 7.50 7.05
CA ASP A 72 10.20 6.07 7.27
C ASP A 72 11.56 5.38 7.14
N GLU A 73 11.78 4.36 7.95
CA GLU A 73 12.97 3.50 7.87
C GLU A 73 12.54 2.07 7.58
N CYS A 74 13.17 1.45 6.59
CA CYS A 74 12.97 0.04 6.27
C CYS A 74 14.33 -0.65 6.23
N ASP A 75 14.39 -1.92 6.65
CA ASP A 75 15.56 -2.76 6.45
C ASP A 75 15.20 -3.99 5.62
N THR A 76 16.20 -4.81 5.31
CA THR A 76 15.98 -6.06 4.56
C THR A 76 15.24 -7.12 5.38
N GLY A 77 15.38 -7.07 6.71
CA GLY A 77 14.71 -7.93 7.67
C GLY A 77 14.72 -9.43 7.37
N PRO A 78 13.92 -10.20 8.11
CA PRO A 78 13.52 -11.54 7.69
C PRO A 78 12.54 -11.45 6.52
N ILE A 79 12.64 -12.40 5.58
CA ILE A 79 11.68 -12.51 4.48
C ILE A 79 10.39 -13.15 4.98
N TYR A 80 9.29 -12.43 4.84
CA TYR A 80 7.94 -12.97 4.97
C TYR A 80 7.35 -13.24 3.58
N ASP A 81 6.96 -14.48 3.31
CA ASP A 81 6.29 -14.88 2.08
C ASP A 81 4.77 -14.95 2.29
N PRO A 82 4.01 -13.93 1.84
CA PRO A 82 2.56 -13.92 2.04
C PRO A 82 1.83 -14.98 1.20
N LEU A 83 2.44 -15.55 0.16
CA LEU A 83 1.76 -16.55 -0.68
C LEU A 83 1.53 -17.87 0.06
N LEU A 84 2.31 -18.15 1.10
CA LEU A 84 2.17 -19.38 1.89
C LEU A 84 0.93 -19.39 2.80
N SER A 85 0.33 -18.22 3.04
CA SER A 85 -0.80 -18.06 3.97
C SER A 85 -1.86 -17.07 3.48
N ALA A 86 -1.93 -16.80 2.17
CA ALA A 86 -2.90 -15.89 1.59
C ALA A 86 -4.16 -16.61 1.10
N TYR A 87 -5.29 -15.91 1.23
CA TYR A 87 -6.50 -16.18 0.47
C TYR A 87 -6.47 -15.40 -0.84
N PHE A 88 -6.92 -16.03 -1.92
CA PHE A 88 -6.94 -15.42 -3.25
C PHE A 88 -8.37 -15.24 -3.73
N TYR A 89 -8.67 -14.06 -4.27
CA TYR A 89 -10.01 -13.72 -4.74
C TYR A 89 -9.91 -13.07 -6.12
N ALA A 90 -10.84 -13.42 -7.00
CA ALA A 90 -11.13 -12.67 -8.20
C ALA A 90 -12.17 -11.59 -7.86
N PHE A 91 -12.06 -10.42 -8.48
CA PHE A 91 -13.08 -9.37 -8.36
C PHE A 91 -13.64 -9.06 -9.74
N ASN A 92 -14.95 -9.27 -9.91
CA ASN A 92 -15.64 -8.93 -11.13
C ASN A 92 -16.16 -7.49 -11.03
N THR A 93 -15.65 -6.60 -11.88
CA THR A 93 -15.99 -5.18 -11.88
C THR A 93 -17.43 -4.91 -12.32
N SER A 94 -18.00 -5.76 -13.19
CA SER A 94 -19.39 -5.64 -13.64
C SER A 94 -20.40 -6.01 -12.55
N THR A 95 -20.15 -7.10 -11.81
CA THR A 95 -21.06 -7.54 -10.74
C THR A 95 -20.73 -6.94 -9.38
N LYS A 96 -19.54 -6.35 -9.23
CA LYS A 96 -18.97 -5.82 -7.98
C LYS A 96 -18.95 -6.86 -6.86
N LYS A 97 -18.64 -8.11 -7.21
CA LYS A 97 -18.57 -9.23 -6.27
C LYS A 97 -17.17 -9.85 -6.24
N PRO A 98 -16.60 -10.11 -5.04
CA PRO A 98 -15.45 -10.95 -4.90
C PRO A 98 -15.86 -12.43 -4.99
N GLU A 99 -15.04 -13.21 -5.69
CA GLU A 99 -15.19 -14.66 -5.85
C GLU A 99 -13.93 -15.34 -5.32
N PRO A 100 -14.05 -16.27 -4.36
CA PRO A 100 -12.90 -16.96 -3.81
C PRO A 100 -12.30 -17.92 -4.84
N TYR A 101 -10.98 -17.99 -4.89
CA TYR A 101 -10.31 -18.94 -5.77
C TYR A 101 -10.50 -20.40 -5.30
N ARG A 102 -10.55 -20.61 -3.98
CA ARG A 102 -10.87 -21.91 -3.38
C ARG A 102 -12.29 -21.89 -2.81
N ALA A 103 -13.07 -22.91 -3.16
CA ALA A 103 -14.41 -23.08 -2.58
C ALA A 103 -14.33 -23.15 -1.05
N GLY A 104 -15.15 -22.35 -0.37
CA GLY A 104 -15.20 -22.28 1.09
C GLY A 104 -14.36 -21.18 1.74
N ASP A 105 -13.48 -20.49 0.99
CA ASP A 105 -12.75 -19.34 1.54
C ASP A 105 -13.74 -18.21 1.92
N PRO A 106 -13.53 -17.52 3.06
CA PRO A 106 -14.51 -16.59 3.60
C PRO A 106 -14.57 -15.29 2.79
N VAL A 107 -15.74 -14.95 2.23
CA VAL A 107 -15.92 -13.68 1.48
C VAL A 107 -16.47 -12.52 2.32
N GLY A 108 -17.01 -12.81 3.51
CA GLY A 108 -17.75 -11.83 4.31
C GLY A 108 -16.92 -10.59 4.69
N PHE A 109 -15.65 -10.78 5.04
CA PHE A 109 -14.76 -9.68 5.42
C PHE A 109 -14.49 -8.71 4.24
N LEU A 110 -14.44 -9.20 3.00
CA LEU A 110 -14.26 -8.34 1.83
C LEU A 110 -15.45 -7.41 1.67
N MET A 111 -16.66 -7.92 1.90
CA MET A 111 -17.93 -7.21 1.74
C MET A 111 -18.24 -6.21 2.86
N TYR A 112 -17.47 -6.21 3.94
CA TYR A 112 -17.66 -5.27 5.05
C TYR A 112 -17.33 -3.83 4.60
N ARG A 113 -18.32 -2.93 4.74
CA ARG A 113 -18.22 -1.51 4.33
C ARG A 113 -17.92 -0.55 5.49
N GLY A 114 -17.77 -1.07 6.71
CA GLY A 114 -17.38 -0.25 7.86
C GLY A 114 -15.87 -0.02 7.93
N ARG A 115 -15.42 0.41 9.11
CA ARG A 115 -13.99 0.63 9.42
C ARG A 115 -13.46 -0.54 10.23
N TRP A 116 -12.25 -0.96 9.92
CA TRP A 116 -11.52 -1.98 10.67
C TRP A 116 -10.78 -1.33 11.84
N GLY A 117 -10.81 -1.98 13.01
CA GLY A 117 -10.14 -1.47 14.22
C GLY A 117 -11.00 -0.49 15.02
N ASP A 118 -10.37 0.15 16.00
CA ASP A 118 -11.07 1.01 16.95
C ASP A 118 -11.46 2.37 16.35
N GLU A 119 -12.47 2.98 16.93
CA GLU A 119 -12.89 4.35 16.60
C GLU A 119 -11.89 5.39 17.14
N GLN A 120 -11.75 6.49 16.41
CA GLN A 120 -10.94 7.62 16.84
C GLN A 120 -11.45 8.16 18.18
N TYR A 121 -10.55 8.38 19.13
CA TYR A 121 -10.90 9.04 20.38
C TYR A 121 -11.23 10.51 20.15
N GLY A 122 -12.23 11.00 20.90
CA GLY A 122 -12.59 12.42 20.90
C GLY A 122 -11.42 13.30 21.36
N ASP A 123 -11.42 14.55 20.91
CA ASP A 123 -10.29 15.48 21.12
C ASP A 123 -10.02 15.83 22.59
N GLN A 124 -11.00 15.60 23.48
CA GLN A 124 -10.90 15.81 24.93
C GLN A 124 -10.60 14.51 25.71
N ASP A 125 -10.45 13.37 25.05
CA ASP A 125 -10.05 12.12 25.72
C ASP A 125 -8.60 12.25 26.19
N LYS A 126 -8.34 11.98 27.49
CA LYS A 126 -7.01 12.08 28.10
C LYS A 126 -5.92 11.21 27.44
N ARG A 127 -6.32 10.18 26.67
CA ARG A 127 -5.40 9.30 25.92
C ARG A 127 -5.09 9.85 24.54
N GLN A 128 -5.93 10.74 24.01
CA GLN A 128 -5.74 11.34 22.70
C GLN A 128 -4.64 12.41 22.78
N MET A 129 -3.72 12.39 21.82
CA MET A 129 -2.69 13.40 21.67
C MET A 129 -2.80 13.98 20.27
N GLN A 130 -2.57 15.29 20.16
CA GLN A 130 -2.58 16.00 18.87
C GLN A 130 -1.22 16.67 18.65
N LEU A 131 -0.67 16.50 17.45
CA LEU A 131 0.57 17.13 17.04
C LEU A 131 0.43 17.64 15.61
N ALA A 132 0.53 18.96 15.43
CA ALA A 132 0.43 19.62 14.13
C ALA A 132 -0.82 19.19 13.31
N GLY A 133 -1.97 19.07 13.98
CA GLY A 133 -3.23 18.65 13.36
C GLY A 133 -3.40 17.13 13.15
N ASN A 134 -2.37 16.33 13.45
CA ASN A 134 -2.45 14.87 13.43
C ASN A 134 -2.85 14.34 14.81
N ARG A 135 -3.70 13.32 14.82
CA ARG A 135 -4.15 12.63 16.05
C ARG A 135 -3.38 11.34 16.24
N LYS A 136 -3.09 11.01 17.49
CA LYS A 136 -2.41 9.75 17.86
C LYS A 136 -3.28 8.53 17.58
N PHE A 137 -4.53 8.56 18.04
CA PHE A 137 -5.50 7.50 17.77
C PHE A 137 -6.46 7.96 16.70
N VAL A 138 -6.44 7.31 15.54
CA VAL A 138 -7.33 7.57 14.40
C VAL A 138 -8.15 6.32 14.09
N GLY A 139 -9.34 6.53 13.54
CA GLY A 139 -10.19 5.42 13.15
C GLY A 139 -9.49 4.60 12.06
N GLY A 140 -9.49 3.28 12.18
CA GLY A 140 -8.79 2.43 11.20
C GLY A 140 -9.43 2.44 9.80
N PRO A 141 -8.87 1.71 8.83
CA PRO A 141 -9.22 1.86 7.42
C PRO A 141 -10.62 1.34 7.10
N THR A 142 -11.25 1.90 6.07
CA THR A 142 -12.46 1.30 5.49
C THR A 142 -12.17 -0.05 4.86
N GLY A 143 -13.18 -0.91 4.75
CA GLY A 143 -13.02 -2.26 4.23
C GLY A 143 -12.65 -2.35 2.75
N PRO A 144 -12.28 -3.57 2.28
CA PRO A 144 -11.73 -3.77 0.94
C PRO A 144 -12.65 -3.32 -0.19
N MET A 145 -13.96 -3.55 -0.05
CA MET A 145 -14.96 -3.17 -1.05
C MET A 145 -15.19 -1.65 -1.17
N ASP A 146 -14.72 -0.85 -0.21
CA ASP A 146 -14.75 0.62 -0.28
C ASP A 146 -13.54 1.19 -1.04
N LYS A 147 -12.57 0.34 -1.40
CA LYS A 147 -11.40 0.76 -2.17
C LYS A 147 -11.73 0.85 -3.66
N GLN A 148 -10.90 1.59 -4.39
CA GLN A 148 -11.01 1.74 -5.84
C GLN A 148 -10.51 0.48 -6.57
N LEU A 149 -11.25 -0.62 -6.46
CA LEU A 149 -10.89 -1.92 -7.05
C LEU A 149 -10.95 -1.92 -8.58
N GLU A 150 -11.76 -1.04 -9.17
CA GLU A 150 -11.93 -0.86 -10.62
C GLU A 150 -11.12 0.33 -11.19
N ARG A 151 -10.03 0.72 -10.52
CA ARG A 151 -9.21 1.87 -10.92
C ARG A 151 -8.50 1.64 -12.26
N LYS A 152 -8.53 2.68 -13.11
CA LYS A 152 -7.85 2.70 -14.42
C LYS A 152 -6.34 2.86 -14.26
N GLU A 153 -5.92 3.72 -13.34
CA GLU A 153 -4.50 3.98 -13.11
C GLU A 153 -3.84 2.96 -12.17
N LEU A 154 -2.51 2.98 -12.10
CA LEU A 154 -1.76 2.11 -11.19
C LEU A 154 -1.96 2.52 -9.71
N TRP A 155 -2.17 3.80 -9.46
CA TRP A 155 -2.42 4.38 -8.15
C TRP A 155 -3.92 4.63 -7.93
N PRO A 156 -4.37 4.73 -6.66
CA PRO A 156 -5.70 5.25 -6.38
C PRO A 156 -5.81 6.73 -6.77
N GLU A 157 -6.95 7.12 -7.32
CA GLU A 157 -7.30 8.52 -7.58
C GLU A 157 -7.56 9.24 -6.25
N SER A 158 -6.85 10.34 -6.03
CA SER A 158 -7.02 11.18 -4.85
C SER A 158 -6.52 12.60 -5.13
N LYS A 159 -6.67 13.52 -4.17
CA LYS A 159 -6.06 14.86 -4.29
C LYS A 159 -4.53 14.85 -4.45
N TRP A 160 -3.86 13.73 -4.12
CA TRP A 160 -2.41 13.56 -4.21
C TRP A 160 -1.97 12.80 -5.47
N SER A 161 -2.89 12.32 -6.31
CA SER A 161 -2.54 11.52 -7.49
C SER A 161 -2.07 12.36 -8.68
N LYS A 162 -2.25 13.69 -8.65
CA LYS A 162 -1.80 14.57 -9.73
C LYS A 162 -0.28 14.51 -9.88
N GLY A 163 0.18 14.28 -11.12
CA GLY A 163 1.60 14.19 -11.45
C GLY A 163 2.24 12.83 -11.18
N GLN A 164 1.47 11.84 -10.73
CA GLN A 164 1.96 10.47 -10.60
C GLN A 164 2.39 9.90 -11.95
N LYS A 165 3.45 9.09 -11.91
CA LYS A 165 4.06 8.46 -13.09
C LYS A 165 4.70 7.14 -12.73
N VAL A 166 4.78 6.23 -13.70
CA VAL A 166 5.56 5.01 -13.56
C VAL A 166 7.04 5.34 -13.71
N ARG A 167 7.82 5.20 -12.63
CA ARG A 167 9.26 5.47 -12.62
C ARG A 167 10.03 4.34 -13.29
N GLY A 168 11.05 4.71 -14.06
CA GLY A 168 11.94 3.78 -14.77
C GLY A 168 13.26 3.50 -14.05
N TRP A 169 13.41 3.95 -12.82
CA TRP A 169 14.59 3.76 -11.97
C TRP A 169 14.16 3.71 -10.50
N LEU A 170 15.04 3.20 -9.65
CA LEU A 170 14.87 3.18 -8.19
C LEU A 170 15.68 4.33 -7.58
N GLY A 171 15.04 5.14 -6.73
CA GLY A 171 15.65 6.34 -6.14
C GLY A 171 15.39 7.61 -6.93
N LEU A 172 16.12 8.67 -6.59
CA LEU A 172 16.17 9.93 -7.37
C LEU A 172 16.94 9.74 -8.67
#